data_AF-R5E3P8-F1
#
_entry.id   AF-R5E3P8-F1
#
_cell.length_a   1.000
_cell.length_b   1.000
_cell.length_c   1.000
_cell.angle_alpha   90.00
_cell.angle_beta   90.00
_cell.angle_gamma   90.00
#
_symmetry.space_group_name_H-M   'P 1'
#
loop_
_entity.id
_entity.type
_entity.pdbx_description
1 polymer ?
#
loop_
_entity_poly.entity_id
_entity_poly.type
_entity_poly.pdbx_seq_one_letter_code
_entity_poly.pdbx_strand_id
1 'polypeptide(L)'
;MENEIVLFTDGDVNVEVQISPEQETVWVTQKQMETLFEVKHATISEHITNILSSGELDGTSVGISDKSTGGRKPKIYNLDMILSVGYRVN
;
A
#
# COMPACT_ATOMS: atom_id res chain seq x y z
N MET A 1 -3.55 20.82 -1.59
CA MET A 1 -3.44 20.59 -0.13
C MET A 1 -2.17 19.76 0.10
N GLU A 2 -1.47 19.95 1.22
CA GLU A 2 -0.25 19.20 1.49
C GLU A 2 -0.58 17.73 1.78
N ASN A 3 0.14 16.79 1.15
CA ASN A 3 0.05 15.38 1.51
C ASN A 3 0.65 15.20 2.90
N GLU A 4 -0.19 14.91 3.89
CA GLU A 4 0.24 14.64 5.24
C GLU A 4 0.88 13.25 5.30
N ILE A 5 2.08 13.16 5.87
CA ILE A 5 2.76 11.89 6.14
C ILE A 5 2.56 11.58 7.61
N VAL A 6 1.97 10.43 7.91
CA VAL A 6 1.80 9.95 9.29
C VAL A 6 2.69 8.74 9.51
N LEU A 7 3.28 8.66 10.70
CA LEU A 7 4.02 7.48 11.14
C LEU A 7 3.07 6.53 11.84
N PHE A 8 2.87 5.35 11.27
CA PHE A 8 2.24 4.23 11.98
C PHE A 8 3.31 3.47 12.75
N THR A 9 3.10 3.35 14.06
CA THR A 9 3.97 2.59 14.96
C THR A 9 3.16 1.47 15.63
N ASP A 10 3.60 0.22 15.46
CA ASP A 10 3.12 -0.94 16.23
C ASP A 10 4.33 -1.72 16.74
N GLY A 11 4.60 -1.64 18.05
CA GLY A 11 5.86 -2.10 18.63
C GLY A 11 7.07 -1.41 17.98
N ASP A 12 7.94 -2.22 17.35
CA ASP A 12 9.15 -1.75 16.66
C ASP A 12 8.91 -1.39 15.18
N VAL A 13 7.73 -1.69 14.63
CA VAL A 13 7.40 -1.44 13.23
C VAL A 13 7.05 0.02 13.04
N ASN A 14 7.74 0.69 12.12
CA ASN A 14 7.56 2.11 11.79
C ASN A 14 7.32 2.27 10.28
N VAL A 15 6.14 2.71 9.88
CA VAL A 15 5.77 2.89 8.47
C VAL A 15 5.25 4.31 8.22
N GLU A 16 5.92 5.03 7.33
CA GLU A 16 5.44 6.32 6.84
C GLU A 16 4.29 6.12 5.84
N VAL A 17 3.08 6.51 6.18
CA VAL A 17 1.92 6.45 5.29
C VAL A 17 1.60 7.82 4.71
N GLN A 18 1.26 7.86 3.42
CA GLN A 18 0.70 9.08 2.84
C GLN A 18 -0.80 9.09 3.08
N ILE A 19 -1.30 10.16 3.68
CA ILE A 19 -2.73 10.39 3.81
C ILE A 19 -3.21 11.15 2.58
N SER A 20 -4.32 10.70 2.00
CA SER A 20 -5.10 11.49 1.06
C SER A 20 -6.35 11.99 1.78
N PRO A 21 -6.35 13.24 2.30
CA PRO A 21 -7.51 13.78 3.04
C PRO A 21 -8.78 13.82 2.20
N GLU A 22 -8.62 14.00 0.89
CA GLU A 22 -9.71 14.06 -0.10
C GLU A 22 -10.36 12.69 -0.34
N GLN A 23 -9.62 11.60 -0.15
CA GLN A 23 -10.08 10.23 -0.39
C GLN A 23 -10.31 9.45 0.92
N GLU A 24 -10.11 10.09 2.07
CA GLU A 24 -10.25 9.49 3.41
C GLU A 24 -9.50 8.15 3.56
N THR A 25 -8.36 8.00 2.87
CA THR A 25 -7.56 6.76 2.87
C THR A 25 -6.08 7.04 3.06
N VAL A 26 -5.36 5.99 3.48
CA VAL A 26 -3.91 5.92 3.45
C VAL A 26 -3.44 5.23 2.17
N TRP A 27 -2.21 5.54 1.76
CA TRP A 27 -1.54 4.94 0.63
C TRP A 27 -0.15 4.45 1.02
N VAL A 28 0.17 3.22 0.62
CA VAL A 28 1.48 2.60 0.86
C VAL A 28 2.03 1.95 -0.41
N THR A 29 3.35 1.80 -0.47
CA THR A 29 4.03 0.98 -1.49
C THR A 29 4.03 -0.50 -1.11
N GLN A 30 4.30 -1.40 -2.07
CA GLN A 30 4.54 -2.82 -1.72
C GLN A 30 5.68 -2.96 -0.71
N LYS A 31 6.71 -2.12 -0.82
CA LYS A 31 7.85 -2.16 0.10
C LYS A 31 7.46 -1.86 1.54
N GLN A 32 6.51 -0.96 1.73
CA GLN A 32 5.96 -0.66 3.04
C GLN A 32 5.06 -1.79 3.56
N MET A 33 4.33 -2.47 2.68
CA MET A 33 3.58 -3.68 3.06
C MET A 33 4.50 -4.85 3.43
N GLU A 34 5.68 -5.00 2.81
CA GLU A 34 6.69 -5.98 3.25
C GLU A 34 7.09 -5.73 4.71
N THR A 35 7.34 -4.46 5.06
CA THR A 35 7.69 -4.09 6.43
C THR A 35 6.52 -4.28 7.39
N LEU A 36 5.30 -3.88 6.99
CA LEU A 36 4.10 -3.97 7.83
C LEU A 36 3.72 -5.40 8.17
N PHE A 37 3.86 -6.32 7.21
CA PHE A 37 3.42 -7.71 7.34
C PHE A 37 4.57 -8.72 7.48
N GLU A 38 5.81 -8.24 7.56
CA GLU A 38 7.03 -9.06 7.67
C GLU A 38 7.16 -10.18 6.61
N VAL A 39 6.66 -9.94 5.40
CA VAL A 39 6.70 -10.90 4.29
C VAL A 39 7.54 -10.41 3.11
N LYS A 40 7.92 -11.36 2.26
CA LYS A 40 8.69 -11.09 1.05
C LYS A 40 7.85 -10.34 0.01
N HIS A 41 8.52 -9.48 -0.76
CA HIS A 41 7.91 -8.75 -1.89
C HIS A 41 7.13 -9.67 -2.84
N ALA A 42 7.63 -10.88 -3.13
CA ALA A 42 6.96 -11.80 -4.04
C ALA A 42 5.57 -12.22 -3.53
N THR A 43 5.44 -12.46 -2.22
CA THR A 43 4.17 -12.82 -1.58
C THR A 43 3.17 -11.67 -1.65
N ILE A 44 3.62 -10.43 -1.39
CA ILE A 44 2.79 -9.23 -1.56
C ILE A 44 2.31 -9.09 -3.01
N SER A 45 3.22 -9.21 -3.99
CA SER A 45 2.89 -9.17 -5.43
C SER A 45 1.85 -10.22 -5.82
N GLU A 46 1.99 -11.44 -5.31
CA GLU A 46 1.07 -12.54 -5.58
C GLU A 46 -0.33 -12.25 -5.05
N HIS A 47 -0.46 -11.85 -3.78
CA HIS A 47 -1.75 -11.51 -3.20
C HIS A 47 -2.45 -10.36 -3.95
N ILE A 48 -1.72 -9.29 -4.27
CA ILE A 48 -2.27 -8.17 -5.05
C ILE A 48 -2.78 -8.65 -6.41
N THR A 49 -2.01 -9.51 -7.09
CA THR A 49 -2.40 -10.05 -8.40
C THR A 49 -3.65 -10.91 -8.30
N ASN A 50 -3.76 -11.73 -7.25
CA ASN A 50 -4.91 -12.59 -7.01
C ASN A 50 -6.16 -11.78 -6.67
N ILE A 51 -6.05 -10.74 -5.84
CA ILE A 51 -7.16 -9.84 -5.47
C ILE A 51 -7.70 -9.09 -6.68
N LEU A 52 -6.83 -8.58 -7.55
CA LEU A 52 -7.25 -7.86 -8.75
C LEU A 52 -7.82 -8.81 -9.82
N SER A 53 -7.25 -10.01 -9.97
CA SER A 53 -7.73 -11.00 -10.96
C SER A 53 -9.03 -11.67 -10.56
N SER A 54 -9.34 -11.77 -9.27
CA SER A 54 -10.63 -12.24 -8.76
C SER A 54 -11.74 -11.19 -8.91
N GLY A 55 -11.39 -9.92 -9.10
CA GLY A 55 -12.34 -8.80 -9.10
C GLY A 55 -12.84 -8.41 -7.71
N GLU A 56 -12.19 -8.87 -6.65
CA GLU A 56 -12.50 -8.49 -5.27
C GLU A 56 -12.27 -6.99 -5.03
N LEU A 57 -11.16 -6.47 -5.59
CA LEU A 57 -10.91 -5.04 -5.69
C LEU A 57 -10.66 -4.67 -7.15
N ASP A 58 -10.92 -3.41 -7.48
CA ASP A 58 -10.70 -2.87 -8.82
C ASP A 58 -9.46 -1.94 -8.87
N GLY A 59 -9.28 -1.28 -10.01
CA GLY A 59 -8.16 -0.36 -10.23
C GLY A 59 -8.13 0.86 -9.31
N THR A 60 -9.23 1.21 -8.62
CA THR A 60 -9.27 2.34 -7.67
C THR A 60 -8.43 2.08 -6.44
N SER A 61 -8.18 0.80 -6.11
CA SER A 61 -7.27 0.39 -5.03
C SER A 61 -5.79 0.57 -5.36
N VAL A 62 -5.45 0.98 -6.60
CA VAL A 62 -4.09 1.13 -7.10
C VAL A 62 -3.86 2.54 -7.62
N GLY A 63 -3.01 3.29 -6.93
CA GLY A 63 -2.56 4.62 -7.32
C GLY A 63 -1.15 4.62 -7.90
N ILE A 64 -0.70 5.80 -8.30
CA ILE A 64 0.67 6.08 -8.76
C ILE A 64 1.25 7.17 -7.87
N SER A 65 2.40 6.91 -7.25
CA SER A 65 3.06 7.87 -6.36
C SER A 65 3.67 9.05 -7.12
N ASP A 66 3.50 10.24 -6.58
CA ASP A 66 4.13 11.46 -7.09
C ASP A 66 5.57 11.69 -6.59
N LYS A 67 6.09 10.83 -5.70
CA LYS A 67 7.43 10.98 -5.10
C LYS A 67 8.61 10.64 -6.03
N SER A 68 8.41 10.47 -7.34
CA SER A 68 9.50 10.19 -8.29
C SER A 68 10.14 11.48 -8.81
N THR A 69 11.44 11.67 -8.57
CA THR A 69 12.24 12.75 -9.14
C THR A 69 12.86 12.39 -10.50
N GLY A 70 12.59 11.18 -11.02
CA GLY A 70 13.04 10.70 -12.33
C GLY A 70 12.81 9.19 -12.47
N GLY A 71 12.35 8.73 -13.65
CA GLY A 71 12.03 7.32 -13.92
C GLY A 71 10.55 6.95 -13.70
N ARG A 72 10.24 5.65 -13.69
CA ARG A 72 8.85 5.16 -13.57
C ARG A 72 8.32 5.39 -12.16
N LYS A 73 7.23 6.14 -12.05
CA LYS A 73 6.51 6.36 -10.78
C LYS A 73 6.07 5.01 -10.17
N PRO A 74 6.34 4.74 -8.88
CA PRO A 74 5.96 3.48 -8.25
C PRO A 74 4.44 3.43 -8.00
N LYS A 75 3.89 2.21 -8.00
CA LYS A 75 2.51 1.97 -7.59
C LYS A 75 2.36 2.12 -6.08
N ILE A 76 1.21 2.63 -5.68
CA ILE A 76 0.75 2.71 -4.29
C ILE A 76 -0.61 2.04 -4.16
N TYR A 77 -0.94 1.62 -2.95
CA TYR A 77 -2.09 0.79 -2.65
C TYR A 77 -2.85 1.39 -1.47
N ASN A 78 -4.18 1.48 -1.60
CA ASN A 78 -5.04 2.11 -0.61
C ASN A 78 -5.31 1.18 0.58
N LEU A 79 -6.08 1.67 1.56
CA LEU A 79 -6.43 0.91 2.76
C LEU A 79 -7.11 -0.44 2.45
N ASP A 80 -8.01 -0.50 1.47
CA ASP A 80 -8.70 -1.76 1.12
C ASP A 80 -7.74 -2.83 0.66
N MET A 81 -6.76 -2.45 -0.17
CA MET A 81 -5.71 -3.38 -0.62
C MET A 81 -4.82 -3.80 0.55
N ILE A 82 -4.44 -2.87 1.43
CA ILE A 82 -3.63 -3.16 2.61
C ILE A 82 -4.33 -4.21 3.49
N LEU A 83 -5.60 -3.99 3.81
CA LEU A 83 -6.39 -4.92 4.63
C LEU A 83 -6.57 -6.27 3.95
N SER A 84 -6.89 -6.26 2.65
CA SER A 84 -7.08 -7.49 1.87
C SER A 84 -5.82 -8.34 1.81
N VAL A 85 -4.66 -7.73 1.65
CA VAL A 85 -3.37 -8.44 1.72
C VAL A 85 -3.11 -8.93 3.15
N GLY A 86 -3.32 -8.08 4.16
CA GLY A 86 -3.10 -8.43 5.57
C GLY A 86 -3.88 -9.66 6.03
N TYR A 87 -5.15 -9.82 5.60
CA TYR A 87 -5.95 -11.01 5.90
C TYR A 87 -5.45 -12.32 5.25
N ARG A 88 -4.54 -12.23 4.28
CA ARG A 88 -4.02 -13.37 3.49
C ARG A 88 -2.60 -13.75 3.86
N VAL A 89 -1.88 -12.86 4.55
CA VAL A 89 -0.56 -13.13 5.10
C VAL A 89 -0.73 -13.98 6.36
N ASN A 90 -0.28 -15.25 6.30
CA ASN A 90 -0.21 -16.19 7.42
C ASN A 90 1.24 -16.65 7.62
#